data_AF-A0A2T9WKH3-F1
#
_entry.id   AF-A0A2T9WKH3-F1
#
_cell.length_a   1.000
_cell.length_b   1.000
_cell.length_c   1.000
_cell.angle_alpha   90.00
_cell.angle_beta   90.00
_cell.angle_gamma   90.00
#
_symmetry.space_group_name_H-M   'P 1'
#
loop_
_entity.id
_entity.type
_entity.pdbx_description
1 polymer ?
#
loop_
_entity_poly.entity_id
_entity_poly.type
_entity_poly.pdbx_seq_one_letter_code
_entity_poly.pdbx_strand_id
1 'polypeptide(L)'
;MIDWRSDGFTYLAVLAVGDEGNKITKTHKAVVILSKLLGVKLDEEAYRSLYSRVVAERMGSGSGRLLFVKLGDRYELTSLGKEVYYELLEQLKAKRGGDFVKLLNALREMSDRQLTALARSLFPEKDGKSATRGNIEETVEPSLAQGIEGFGTERDGDGVTVGTRGSNASKSG
;
A
#
# COMPACT_ATOMS: atom_id res chain seq x y z
N MET A 1 -3.82 -18.07 -8.60
CA MET A 1 -2.81 -17.27 -7.87
C MET A 1 -2.95 -15.84 -8.34
N ILE A 2 -3.28 -14.91 -7.44
CA ILE A 2 -3.46 -13.51 -7.81
C ILE A 2 -2.10 -12.92 -8.19
N ASP A 3 -1.98 -12.42 -9.42
CA ASP A 3 -0.77 -11.73 -9.88
C ASP A 3 -0.80 -10.29 -9.37
N TRP A 4 -0.18 -10.08 -8.21
CA TRP A 4 -0.03 -8.77 -7.60
C TRP A 4 0.76 -7.78 -8.47
N ARG A 5 1.52 -8.25 -9.48
CA ARG A 5 2.32 -7.38 -10.35
C ARG A 5 1.51 -6.69 -11.43
N SER A 6 0.46 -7.31 -11.99
CA SER A 6 -0.36 -6.73 -13.06
C SER A 6 -1.59 -5.98 -12.53
N ASP A 7 -2.20 -6.47 -11.45
CA ASP A 7 -3.48 -5.95 -10.93
C ASP A 7 -3.42 -5.48 -9.48
N GLY A 8 -2.21 -5.34 -8.92
CA GLY A 8 -2.00 -4.94 -7.52
C GLY A 8 -2.82 -3.72 -7.11
N PHE A 9 -2.94 -2.71 -7.98
CA PHE A 9 -3.78 -1.53 -7.73
C PHE A 9 -5.26 -1.85 -7.50
N THR A 10 -5.84 -2.65 -8.39
CA THR A 10 -7.26 -2.99 -8.35
C THR A 10 -7.58 -3.72 -7.06
N TYR A 11 -6.71 -4.63 -6.63
CA TYR A 11 -6.88 -5.37 -5.37
C TYR A 11 -6.71 -4.49 -4.13
N LEU A 12 -5.79 -3.53 -4.14
CA LEU A 12 -5.70 -2.53 -3.08
C LEU A 12 -7.01 -1.74 -2.95
N ALA A 13 -7.60 -1.33 -4.08
CA ALA A 13 -8.88 -0.64 -4.09
C ALA A 13 -10.02 -1.52 -3.56
N VAL A 14 -10.08 -2.81 -3.95
CA VAL A 14 -11.06 -3.77 -3.41
C VAL A 14 -10.93 -3.87 -1.88
N LEU A 15 -9.72 -4.04 -1.36
CA LEU A 15 -9.47 -4.12 0.09
C LEU A 15 -9.83 -2.83 0.84
N ALA A 16 -9.53 -1.67 0.23
CA ALA A 16 -9.80 -0.36 0.80
C ALA A 16 -11.28 0.04 0.80
N VAL A 17 -12.06 -0.44 -0.18
CA VAL A 17 -13.52 -0.26 -0.23
C VAL A 17 -14.20 -1.18 0.78
N GLY A 18 -13.87 -2.47 0.75
CA GLY A 18 -14.50 -3.44 1.62
C GLY A 18 -15.93 -3.81 1.28
N ASP A 19 -16.41 -4.84 1.96
CA ASP A 19 -17.74 -5.43 1.83
C ASP A 19 -18.89 -4.48 2.19
N GLU A 20 -18.68 -3.56 3.14
CA GLU A 20 -19.64 -2.52 3.55
C GLU A 20 -19.50 -1.20 2.75
N GLY A 21 -18.52 -1.13 1.85
CA GLY A 21 -18.16 0.09 1.15
C GLY A 21 -17.49 1.14 2.04
N ASN A 22 -17.01 2.21 1.40
CA ASN A 22 -16.25 3.24 2.09
C ASN A 22 -16.39 4.61 1.41
N LYS A 23 -16.15 5.69 2.16
CA LYS A 23 -16.12 7.05 1.59
C LYS A 23 -15.00 7.14 0.56
N ILE A 24 -15.25 7.79 -0.56
CA ILE A 24 -14.28 7.96 -1.66
C ILE A 24 -12.94 8.50 -1.13
N THR A 25 -12.97 9.53 -0.28
CA THR A 25 -11.75 10.13 0.27
C THR A 25 -10.96 9.16 1.13
N LYS A 26 -11.66 8.34 1.94
CA LYS A 26 -11.05 7.32 2.79
C LYS A 26 -10.49 6.18 1.96
N THR A 27 -11.20 5.73 0.93
CA THR A 27 -10.73 4.71 -0.02
C THR A 27 -9.41 5.15 -0.66
N HIS A 28 -9.34 6.37 -1.20
CA HIS A 28 -8.13 6.85 -1.87
C HIS A 28 -6.92 6.85 -0.92
N LYS A 29 -7.11 7.34 0.32
CA LYS A 29 -6.05 7.36 1.33
C LYS A 29 -5.63 5.95 1.75
N ALA A 30 -6.59 5.06 1.97
CA ALA A 30 -6.32 3.67 2.32
C ALA A 30 -5.57 2.94 1.21
N VAL A 31 -5.90 3.16 -0.07
CA VAL A 31 -5.14 2.60 -1.21
C VAL A 31 -3.69 3.05 -1.17
N VAL A 32 -3.44 4.34 -0.96
CA VAL A 32 -2.07 4.87 -0.86
C VAL A 32 -1.31 4.25 0.30
N ILE A 33 -1.92 4.18 1.48
CA ILE A 33 -1.32 3.56 2.68
C ILE A 33 -1.02 2.08 2.42
N LEU A 34 -2.00 1.31 1.94
CA LEU A 34 -1.85 -0.11 1.67
C LEU A 34 -0.79 -0.39 0.61
N SER A 35 -0.66 0.47 -0.41
CA SER A 35 0.38 0.32 -1.42
C SER A 35 1.79 0.36 -0.82
N LYS A 36 2.02 1.25 0.16
CA LYS A 36 3.28 1.34 0.89
C LYS A 36 3.54 0.08 1.69
N LEU A 37 2.54 -0.33 2.48
CA LEU A 37 2.64 -1.46 3.40
C LEU A 37 2.84 -2.78 2.65
N LEU A 38 2.26 -2.92 1.45
CA LEU A 38 2.37 -4.12 0.64
C LEU A 38 3.47 -4.06 -0.42
N GLY A 39 4.24 -2.97 -0.49
CA GLY A 39 5.31 -2.79 -1.48
C GLY A 39 4.81 -2.70 -2.93
N VAL A 40 3.53 -2.37 -3.13
CA VAL A 40 2.93 -2.19 -4.46
C VAL A 40 3.26 -0.77 -4.93
N LYS A 41 3.97 -0.65 -6.05
CA LYS A 41 4.26 0.66 -6.65
C LYS A 41 2.98 1.27 -7.23
N LEU A 42 2.65 2.49 -6.81
CA LEU A 42 1.67 3.33 -7.50
C LEU A 42 2.41 4.35 -8.37
N ASP A 43 1.71 4.94 -9.34
CA ASP A 43 2.20 6.10 -10.07
C ASP A 43 2.50 7.26 -9.12
N GLU A 44 3.56 8.02 -9.42
CA GLU A 44 4.02 9.12 -8.57
C GLU A 44 2.93 10.18 -8.31
N GLU A 45 2.03 10.35 -9.27
CA GLU A 45 0.90 11.29 -9.17
C GLU A 45 -0.14 10.87 -8.12
N ALA A 46 -0.25 9.57 -7.82
CA ALA A 46 -1.12 9.07 -6.76
C ALA A 46 -0.66 9.52 -5.36
N TYR A 47 0.61 9.91 -5.20
CA TYR A 47 1.19 10.36 -3.93
C TYR A 47 1.10 11.87 -3.72
N ARG A 48 0.96 12.68 -4.79
CA ARG A 48 0.95 14.16 -4.68
C ARG A 48 -0.34 14.73 -4.13
N SER A 49 -1.46 14.04 -4.34
CA SER A 49 -2.73 14.39 -3.71
C SER A 49 -3.29 13.18 -2.97
N LEU A 50 -3.54 13.33 -1.67
CA LEU A 50 -4.24 12.32 -0.85
C LEU A 50 -5.65 11.97 -1.37
N TYR A 51 -6.11 12.70 -2.38
CA TYR A 51 -7.11 12.28 -3.33
C TYR A 51 -6.42 11.88 -4.64
N SER A 52 -6.18 10.59 -4.85
CA SER A 52 -5.51 10.14 -6.07
C SER A 52 -6.47 10.12 -7.26
N ARG A 53 -6.20 10.97 -8.27
CA ARG A 53 -6.90 10.95 -9.56
C ARG A 53 -6.78 9.58 -10.24
N VAL A 54 -5.63 8.93 -10.10
CA VAL A 54 -5.37 7.57 -10.59
C VAL A 54 -6.33 6.55 -9.97
N VAL A 55 -6.65 6.68 -8.68
CA VAL A 55 -7.68 5.85 -8.01
C VAL A 55 -9.05 6.06 -8.64
N ALA A 56 -9.46 7.32 -8.82
CA ALA A 56 -10.75 7.62 -9.44
C ALA A 56 -10.85 7.07 -10.87
N GLU A 57 -9.80 7.27 -11.69
CA GLU A 57 -9.77 6.82 -13.08
C GLU A 57 -9.80 5.30 -13.20
N ARG A 58 -9.01 4.58 -12.39
CA ARG A 58 -8.98 3.12 -12.41
C ARG A 58 -10.30 2.52 -11.94
N MET A 59 -10.91 3.06 -10.89
CA MET A 59 -12.23 2.61 -10.42
C MET A 59 -13.34 2.93 -11.43
N GLY A 60 -13.22 4.05 -12.16
CA GLY A 60 -14.17 4.44 -13.21
C GLY A 60 -13.96 3.75 -14.57
N SER A 61 -12.86 3.01 -14.75
CA SER A 61 -12.52 2.30 -15.98
C SER A 61 -13.49 1.13 -16.29
N GLY A 62 -13.46 0.61 -17.51
CA GLY A 62 -14.33 -0.51 -17.91
C GLY A 62 -14.21 -1.72 -16.99
N SER A 63 -12.99 -2.14 -16.66
CA SER A 63 -12.75 -3.23 -15.69
C SER A 63 -13.08 -2.81 -14.26
N GLY A 64 -12.85 -1.55 -13.89
CA GLY A 64 -13.19 -1.02 -12.56
C GLY A 64 -14.69 -1.10 -12.27
N ARG A 65 -15.53 -0.75 -13.26
CA ARG A 65 -17.00 -0.80 -13.13
C ARG A 65 -17.56 -2.21 -12.93
N LEU A 66 -16.79 -3.26 -13.24
CA LEU A 66 -17.19 -4.63 -12.92
C LEU A 66 -17.09 -4.93 -11.43
N LEU A 67 -16.21 -4.23 -10.71
CA LEU A 67 -15.90 -4.48 -9.30
C LEU A 67 -16.46 -3.41 -8.36
N PHE A 68 -16.66 -2.19 -8.86
CA PHE A 68 -17.01 -1.02 -8.06
C PHE A 68 -18.26 -0.31 -8.57
N VAL A 69 -19.06 0.19 -7.63
CA VAL A 69 -20.14 1.15 -7.88
C VAL A 69 -19.86 2.41 -7.07
N LYS A 70 -20.08 3.58 -7.68
CA LYS A 70 -20.03 4.87 -6.98
C LYS A 70 -21.44 5.31 -6.62
N LEU A 71 -21.71 5.48 -5.33
CA LEU A 71 -22.99 5.95 -4.79
C LEU A 71 -22.75 7.23 -4.00
N GLY A 72 -23.04 8.38 -4.61
CA GLY A 72 -22.78 9.69 -4.00
C GLY A 72 -21.29 9.89 -3.67
N ASP A 73 -20.97 10.04 -2.38
CA ASP A 73 -19.63 10.22 -1.85
C ASP A 73 -18.95 8.91 -1.41
N ARG A 74 -19.52 7.76 -1.77
CA ARG A 74 -19.02 6.42 -1.40
C ARG A 74 -18.74 5.54 -2.62
N TYR A 75 -17.83 4.60 -2.40
CA TYR A 75 -17.67 3.42 -3.24
C TYR A 75 -18.23 2.19 -2.53
N GLU A 76 -18.85 1.30 -3.30
CA GLU A 76 -19.28 -0.02 -2.88
C GLU A 76 -18.76 -1.07 -3.85
N LEU A 77 -18.62 -2.31 -3.37
CA LEU A 77 -18.28 -3.44 -4.22
C LEU A 77 -19.54 -4.02 -4.87
N THR A 78 -19.45 -4.37 -6.16
CA THR A 78 -20.44 -5.23 -6.83
C THR A 78 -20.41 -6.64 -6.23
N SER A 79 -21.35 -7.52 -6.62
CA SER A 79 -21.30 -8.93 -6.22
C SER A 79 -19.95 -9.58 -6.59
N LEU A 80 -19.47 -9.35 -7.82
CA LEU A 80 -18.16 -9.82 -8.26
C LEU A 80 -17.03 -9.18 -7.45
N GLY A 81 -17.12 -7.88 -7.14
CA GLY A 81 -16.16 -7.20 -6.28
C GLY A 81 -16.08 -7.82 -4.88
N LYS A 82 -17.21 -8.24 -4.32
CA LYS A 82 -17.27 -8.92 -3.01
C LYS A 82 -16.66 -10.32 -3.06
N GLU A 83 -16.89 -11.09 -4.12
CA GLU A 83 -16.22 -12.38 -4.32
C GLU A 83 -14.70 -12.21 -4.35
N VAL A 84 -14.20 -11.25 -5.13
CA VAL A 84 -12.78 -10.91 -5.19
C VAL A 84 -12.25 -10.45 -3.83
N TYR A 85 -13.02 -9.65 -3.08
CA TYR A 85 -12.65 -9.19 -1.74
C TYR A 85 -12.43 -10.35 -0.77
N TYR A 86 -13.36 -11.30 -0.70
CA TYR A 86 -13.23 -12.44 0.21
C TYR A 86 -12.10 -13.39 -0.21
N GLU A 87 -11.91 -13.60 -1.52
CA GLU A 87 -10.77 -14.38 -2.01
C GLU A 87 -9.43 -13.73 -1.62
N LEU A 88 -9.30 -12.40 -1.79
CA LEU A 88 -8.12 -11.66 -1.37
C LEU A 88 -7.88 -11.77 0.13
N LEU A 89 -8.93 -11.64 0.95
CA LEU A 89 -8.81 -11.77 2.40
C LEU A 89 -8.31 -13.15 2.82
N GLU A 90 -8.86 -14.22 2.25
CA GLU A 90 -8.41 -15.59 2.57
C GLU A 90 -6.95 -15.80 2.18
N GLN A 91 -6.54 -15.35 0.99
CA GLN A 91 -5.15 -15.43 0.56
C GLN A 91 -4.21 -14.64 1.48
N LEU A 92 -4.64 -13.46 1.94
CA LEU A 92 -3.85 -12.61 2.84
C LEU A 92 -3.76 -13.21 4.24
N LYS A 93 -4.85 -13.77 4.78
CA LYS A 93 -4.83 -14.52 6.05
C LYS A 93 -3.86 -15.69 5.99
N ALA A 94 -3.86 -16.45 4.89
CA ALA A 94 -2.97 -17.58 4.69
C ALA A 94 -1.48 -17.17 4.58
N LYS A 95 -1.19 -16.03 3.95
CA LYS A 95 0.19 -15.57 3.69
C LYS A 95 0.79 -14.71 4.80
N ARG A 96 -0.02 -13.86 5.44
CA ARG A 96 0.41 -12.79 6.36
C ARG A 96 -0.23 -12.91 7.74
N GLY A 97 -1.10 -13.89 7.97
CA GLY A 97 -1.78 -14.11 9.25
C GLY A 97 -2.97 -13.17 9.50
N GLY A 98 -3.60 -13.33 10.67
CA GLY A 98 -4.77 -12.53 11.07
C GLY A 98 -4.48 -11.04 11.32
N ASP A 99 -3.21 -10.65 11.45
CA ASP A 99 -2.83 -9.26 11.71
C ASP A 99 -3.09 -8.34 10.51
N PHE A 100 -3.09 -8.88 9.29
CA PHE A 100 -3.46 -8.10 8.11
C PHE A 100 -4.95 -7.72 8.11
N VAL A 101 -5.82 -8.61 8.58
CA VAL A 101 -7.26 -8.30 8.70
C VAL A 101 -7.47 -7.19 9.75
N LYS A 102 -6.74 -7.26 10.87
CA LYS A 102 -6.76 -6.19 11.89
C LYS A 102 -6.30 -4.86 11.31
N LEU A 103 -5.24 -4.85 10.49
CA LEU A 103 -4.77 -3.65 9.79
C LEU A 103 -5.85 -3.05 8.89
N LEU A 104 -6.52 -3.87 8.07
CA LEU A 104 -7.61 -3.39 7.20
C LEU A 104 -8.75 -2.76 8.00
N ASN A 105 -9.15 -3.41 9.10
CA ASN A 105 -10.19 -2.89 9.98
C ASN A 105 -9.76 -1.57 10.64
N ALA A 106 -8.53 -1.50 11.15
CA ALA A 106 -7.99 -0.28 11.73
C ALA A 106 -8.00 0.90 10.75
N LEU A 107 -7.57 0.68 9.50
CA LEU A 107 -7.63 1.72 8.45
C LEU A 107 -9.06 2.17 8.14
N ARG A 108 -10.04 1.27 8.22
CA ARG A 108 -11.45 1.62 8.02
C ARG A 108 -12.05 2.38 9.18
N GLU A 109 -11.65 2.09 10.41
CA GLU A 109 -12.14 2.78 11.61
C GLU A 109 -11.52 4.17 11.76
N MET A 110 -10.31 4.39 11.24
CA MET A 110 -9.66 5.70 11.27
C MET A 110 -10.51 6.81 10.64
N SER A 111 -10.50 7.96 11.30
CA SER A 111 -11.02 9.20 10.74
C SER A 111 -10.21 9.65 9.52
N ASP A 112 -10.83 10.47 8.67
CA ASP A 112 -10.16 11.05 7.51
C ASP A 112 -8.89 11.84 7.89
N ARG A 113 -8.89 12.50 9.05
CA ARG A 113 -7.73 13.21 9.61
C ARG A 113 -6.60 12.25 9.99
N GLN A 114 -6.91 11.13 10.64
CA GLN A 114 -5.93 10.11 11.01
C GLN A 114 -5.31 9.45 9.78
N LEU A 115 -6.13 9.09 8.78
CA LEU A 115 -5.63 8.55 7.51
C LEU A 115 -4.73 9.55 6.78
N THR A 116 -5.05 10.85 6.83
CA THR A 116 -4.22 11.91 6.25
C THR A 116 -2.86 12.00 6.96
N ALA A 117 -2.86 11.98 8.29
CA ALA A 117 -1.63 12.03 9.07
C ALA A 117 -0.73 10.82 8.81
N LEU A 118 -1.31 9.62 8.78
CA LEU A 118 -0.61 8.38 8.47
C LEU A 118 -0.06 8.37 7.04
N ALA A 119 -0.85 8.80 6.05
CA ALA A 119 -0.36 8.88 4.67
C ALA A 119 0.83 9.84 4.53
N ARG A 120 0.80 11.01 5.21
CA ARG A 120 1.92 11.96 5.22
C ARG A 120 3.17 11.42 5.92
N SER A 121 3.02 10.64 6.99
CA SER A 121 4.18 10.04 7.67
C SER A 121 4.84 8.95 6.82
N LEU A 122 4.05 8.20 6.05
CA LEU A 122 4.54 7.15 5.15
C LEU A 122 5.15 7.70 3.84
N PHE A 123 4.69 8.88 3.42
CA PHE A 123 5.15 9.60 2.24
C PHE A 123 5.49 11.05 2.61
N PRO A 124 6.57 11.27 3.38
CA PRO A 124 6.99 12.61 3.71
C PRO A 124 7.31 13.35 2.40
N GLU A 125 6.75 14.54 2.24
CA GLU A 125 7.15 15.44 1.17
C GLU A 125 8.68 15.63 1.30
N LYS A 126 9.42 15.39 0.21
CA LYS A 126 10.85 15.69 0.19
C LYS A 126 10.97 17.21 0.21
N ASP A 127 11.00 17.79 1.40
CA ASP A 127 11.08 19.23 1.55
C ASP A 127 12.41 19.73 0.97
N GLY A 128 12.31 20.43 -0.15
CA GLY A 128 13.09 21.64 -0.31
C GLY A 128 12.65 22.66 0.75
N LYS A 129 13.26 22.55 1.94
CA LYS A 129 13.30 23.50 3.07
C LYS A 129 12.12 23.57 4.08
N SER A 130 12.56 23.42 5.33
CA SER A 130 12.09 23.94 6.63
C SER A 130 10.88 23.33 7.33
N ALA A 131 11.19 22.32 8.15
CA ALA A 131 11.02 22.28 9.61
C ALA A 131 9.74 22.88 10.23
N THR A 132 8.86 21.99 10.69
CA THR A 132 8.53 21.96 12.12
C THR A 132 8.51 20.50 12.59
N ARG A 133 9.55 20.13 13.33
CA ARG A 133 9.64 18.88 14.10
C ARG A 133 8.66 19.01 15.29
N GLY A 134 7.37 18.89 15.02
CA GLY A 134 6.36 18.67 16.06
C GLY A 134 6.36 17.19 16.41
N ASN A 135 6.57 16.86 17.68
CA ASN A 135 6.63 15.49 18.20
C ASN A 135 5.46 14.64 17.67
N ILE A 136 5.76 13.66 16.80
CA ILE A 136 4.79 12.68 16.26
C ILE A 136 4.96 11.31 16.96
N GLU A 137 5.44 11.32 18.20
CA GLU A 137 5.56 10.07 18.98
C GLU A 137 4.25 9.63 19.64
N GLU A 138 3.14 10.38 19.51
CA GLU A 138 1.95 10.13 20.34
C GLU A 138 0.72 9.54 19.62
N THR A 139 0.79 9.10 18.36
CA THR A 139 -0.40 8.45 17.76
C THR A 139 -0.09 7.46 16.65
N VAL A 140 0.82 6.53 16.90
CA VAL A 140 0.85 5.27 16.16
C VAL A 140 0.61 4.16 17.17
N GLU A 141 -0.59 3.58 17.14
CA GLU A 141 -0.93 2.39 17.92
C GLU A 141 0.19 1.34 17.76
N PRO A 142 0.68 0.71 18.84
CA PRO A 142 1.75 -0.29 18.78
C PRO A 142 1.47 -1.45 17.80
N SER A 143 0.19 -1.73 17.54
CA SER A 143 -0.29 -2.73 16.58
C SER A 143 0.06 -2.39 15.12
N LEU A 144 0.10 -1.10 14.75
CA LEU A 144 0.54 -0.66 13.43
C LEU A 144 2.06 -0.78 13.27
N ALA A 145 2.83 -0.48 14.31
CA ALA A 145 4.28 -0.60 14.29
C ALA A 145 4.74 -2.07 14.12
N GLN A 146 4.14 -3.01 14.87
CA GLN A 146 4.40 -4.44 14.72
C GLN A 146 3.97 -4.99 13.35
N GLY A 147 2.84 -4.49 12.82
CA GLY A 147 2.42 -4.81 11.47
C GLY A 147 3.47 -4.40 10.43
N ILE A 148 3.95 -3.16 10.48
CA ILE A 148 4.93 -2.58 9.54
C ILE A 148 6.26 -3.33 9.55
N GLU A 149 6.76 -3.78 10.71
CA GLU A 149 8.01 -4.56 10.80
C GLU A 149 7.92 -5.92 10.08
N GLY A 150 6.75 -6.57 10.08
CA GLY A 150 6.49 -7.80 9.34
C GLY A 150 6.33 -7.63 7.81
N PHE A 151 6.27 -6.38 7.32
CA PHE A 151 6.24 -6.06 5.89
C PHE A 151 7.60 -5.60 5.35
N GLY A 152 8.64 -5.57 6.20
CA GLY A 152 10.02 -5.31 5.81
C GLY A 152 10.52 -6.32 4.77
N THR A 153 11.05 -5.80 3.67
CA THR A 153 11.58 -6.50 2.50
C THR A 153 12.45 -7.70 2.86
N GLU A 154 12.07 -8.90 2.41
CA GLU A 154 13.06 -9.90 2.01
C GLU A 154 13.94 -9.22 0.95
N ARG A 155 15.17 -8.88 1.34
CA ARG A 155 16.23 -8.66 0.36
C ARG A 155 16.48 -10.03 -0.26
N ASP A 156 15.99 -10.24 -1.47
CA ASP A 156 16.59 -11.21 -2.37
C ASP A 156 18.06 -10.78 -2.53
N GLY A 157 18.91 -11.43 -1.74
CA GLY A 157 20.33 -11.42 -1.92
C GLY A 157 20.62 -12.23 -3.16
N ASP A 158 20.63 -11.58 -4.32
CA ASP A 158 21.28 -12.14 -5.49
C ASP A 158 22.72 -11.61 -5.54
N GLY A 159 23.64 -12.53 -5.32
CA GLY A 159 25.05 -12.29 -5.26
C GLY A 159 25.61 -12.02 -6.66
N VAL A 160 26.49 -11.03 -6.75
CA VAL A 160 27.55 -11.07 -7.76
C VAL A 160 28.88 -11.07 -7.02
N THR A 161 29.32 -12.28 -6.67
CA THR A 161 30.73 -12.60 -6.50
C THR A 161 31.35 -12.78 -7.89
N VAL A 162 32.08 -11.78 -8.38
CA VAL A 162 33.19 -12.04 -9.31
C VAL A 162 34.46 -11.62 -8.58
N GLY A 163 35.15 -12.62 -8.04
CA GLY A 163 36.40 -12.45 -7.32
C GLY A 163 37.60 -12.20 -8.21
N THR A 164 38.57 -11.54 -7.57
CA THR A 164 40.04 -11.64 -7.72
C THR A 164 40.66 -11.23 -9.07
N ARG A 165 41.31 -10.06 -9.15
CA ARG A 165 42.66 -9.70 -8.65
C ARG A 165 43.77 -10.53 -9.30
N GLY A 166 44.65 -9.84 -10.04
CA GLY A 166 45.89 -10.42 -10.55
C GLY A 166 46.81 -9.42 -11.24
N SER A 167 47.16 -8.30 -10.60
CA SER A 167 48.42 -7.62 -10.91
C SER A 167 49.54 -8.38 -10.22
N ASN A 168 50.56 -8.81 -10.96
CA ASN A 168 51.91 -8.94 -10.44
C ASN A 168 52.93 -8.89 -11.59
N ALA A 169 53.72 -7.81 -11.59
CA ALA A 169 55.01 -7.73 -12.24
C ALA A 169 56.08 -7.74 -11.14
N SER A 170 56.99 -8.73 -11.15
CA SER A 170 58.45 -8.57 -10.95
C SER A 170 59.19 -9.92 -10.78
N LYS A 171 60.13 -10.15 -11.72
CA LYS A 171 61.48 -10.77 -11.67
C LYS A 171 61.74 -12.10 -10.92
N SER A 172 62.30 -13.07 -11.66
CA SER A 172 63.68 -13.59 -11.52
C SER A 172 63.95 -14.72 -12.52
N GLY A 173 65.14 -14.73 -13.14
CA GLY A 173 65.59 -15.69 -14.16
C GLY A 173 66.37 -15.02 -15.26
#